data_AF-A0A538AFI8-F1
#
_entry.id   AF-A0A538AFI8-F1
#
_cell.length_a   1.000
_cell.length_b   1.000
_cell.length_c   1.000
_cell.angle_alpha   90.00
_cell.angle_beta   90.00
_cell.angle_gamma   90.00
#
_symmetry.space_group_name_H-M   'P 1'
#
loop_
_entity.id
_entity.type
_entity.pdbx_description
1 polymer ?
#
loop_
_entity_poly.entity_id
_entity_poly.type
_entity_poly.pdbx_seq_one_letter_code
_entity_poly.pdbx_strand_id
1 'polypeptide(L)'
;MQQQKSLVLILARDLADKLASAMFVVDADGTLVYFNEPAERILGRSFADVGPAAMQEWASAFGPLTVEGRPLTLDELPLTVALRERQPVHKQLAVTTPSGEVRQIAATAFPLFARTDEFEGAAAVFWELEG
;
A
#
# COMPACT_ATOMS: atom_id res chain seq x y z
N MET A 1 -4.93 -21.58 -16.59
CA MET A 1 -6.12 -21.52 -15.73
C MET A 1 -6.38 -20.05 -15.44
N GLN A 2 -7.55 -19.50 -15.77
CA GLN A 2 -7.89 -18.13 -15.36
C GLN A 2 -8.00 -18.12 -13.84
N GLN A 3 -7.12 -17.38 -13.18
CA GLN A 3 -7.15 -17.19 -11.74
C GLN A 3 -8.48 -16.53 -11.40
N GLN A 4 -9.30 -17.20 -10.60
CA GLN A 4 -10.57 -16.63 -10.15
C GLN A 4 -10.26 -15.38 -9.34
N LYS A 5 -10.81 -14.23 -9.75
CA LYS A 5 -10.55 -12.96 -9.06
C LYS A 5 -11.08 -13.06 -7.62
N SER A 6 -10.20 -12.83 -6.66
CA SER A 6 -10.56 -12.74 -5.24
C SER A 6 -11.67 -11.70 -5.05
N LEU A 7 -12.83 -12.12 -4.52
CA LEU A 7 -13.94 -11.21 -4.25
C LEU A 7 -13.52 -10.12 -3.26
N VAL A 8 -12.69 -10.47 -2.27
CA VAL A 8 -12.16 -9.53 -1.28
C VAL A 8 -11.34 -8.44 -1.94
N LEU A 9 -10.46 -8.79 -2.88
CA LEU A 9 -9.65 -7.80 -3.60
C LEU A 9 -10.51 -6.94 -4.55
N ILE A 10 -11.57 -7.50 -5.14
CA ILE A 10 -12.55 -6.72 -5.91
C ILE A 10 -13.24 -5.69 -5.00
N LEU A 11 -13.72 -6.11 -3.83
CA LEU A 11 -14.40 -5.23 -2.88
C LEU A 11 -13.45 -4.19 -2.27
N ALA A 12 -12.20 -4.56 -2.00
CA ALA A 12 -11.17 -3.64 -1.52
C ALA A 12 -10.88 -2.54 -2.54
N ARG A 13 -10.79 -2.90 -3.83
CA ARG A 13 -10.68 -1.92 -4.92
C ARG A 13 -11.91 -1.02 -5.00
N ASP A 14 -13.11 -1.59 -4.96
CA ASP A 14 -14.37 -0.84 -5.01
C ASP A 14 -14.53 0.13 -3.82
N LEU A 15 -14.03 -0.26 -2.65
CA LEU A 15 -13.95 0.60 -1.46
C LEU A 15 -12.92 1.71 -1.68
N ALA A 16 -11.70 1.38 -2.12
CA ALA A 16 -10.65 2.36 -2.39
C ALA A 16 -11.12 3.46 -3.35
N ASP A 17 -11.88 3.10 -4.40
CA ASP A 17 -12.48 4.04 -5.36
C ASP A 17 -13.47 5.03 -4.72
N LYS A 18 -14.07 4.69 -3.59
CA LYS A 18 -15.05 5.54 -2.88
C LYS A 18 -14.46 6.29 -1.70
N LEU A 19 -13.22 6.01 -1.33
CA LEU A 19 -12.57 6.65 -0.19
C LEU A 19 -11.99 8.01 -0.58
N ALA A 20 -12.21 9.00 0.28
CA ALA A 20 -11.53 10.29 0.20
C ALA A 20 -10.07 10.20 0.69
N SER A 21 -9.74 9.19 1.50
CA SER A 21 -8.39 8.91 2.00
C SER A 21 -7.60 8.03 1.03
N ALA A 22 -6.26 8.18 1.04
CA ALA A 22 -5.38 7.36 0.23
C ALA A 22 -5.43 5.90 0.68
N MET A 23 -5.61 4.98 -0.27
CA MET A 23 -5.63 3.55 -0.03
C MET A 23 -4.77 2.82 -1.06
N PHE A 24 -3.98 1.85 -0.59
CA PHE A 24 -3.10 0.99 -1.38
C PHE A 24 -3.43 -0.46 -1.09
N VAL A 25 -3.57 -1.30 -2.11
CA VAL A 25 -4.06 -2.69 -2.00
C VAL A 25 -3.10 -3.63 -2.70
N VAL A 26 -2.74 -4.71 -2.02
CA VAL A 26 -1.94 -5.82 -2.56
C VAL A 26 -2.65 -7.15 -2.37
N ASP A 27 -2.30 -8.12 -3.22
CA ASP A 27 -2.71 -9.52 -3.04
C ASP A 27 -1.86 -10.25 -2.00
N ALA A 28 -2.14 -11.56 -1.82
CA ALA A 28 -1.46 -12.41 -0.85
C ALA A 28 0.06 -12.56 -1.11
N ASP A 29 0.50 -12.37 -2.36
CA ASP A 29 1.92 -12.40 -2.74
C ASP A 29 2.60 -11.03 -2.57
N GLY A 30 1.84 -10.00 -2.16
CA GLY A 30 2.30 -8.62 -2.04
C GLY A 30 2.40 -7.88 -3.37
N THR A 31 1.80 -8.43 -4.42
CA THR A 31 1.69 -7.75 -5.72
C THR A 31 0.69 -6.62 -5.58
N LEU A 32 1.10 -5.43 -6.02
CA LEU A 32 0.21 -4.27 -6.09
C LEU A 32 -0.98 -4.58 -7.01
N VAL A 33 -2.18 -4.44 -6.46
CA VAL A 33 -3.45 -4.65 -7.16
C VAL A 33 -4.05 -3.33 -7.57
N TYR A 34 -4.02 -2.34 -6.68
CA TYR A 34 -4.62 -1.03 -6.91
C TYR A 34 -4.19 0.01 -5.88
N PHE A 35 -4.19 1.29 -6.25
CA PHE A 35 -4.26 2.41 -5.33
C PHE A 35 -5.08 3.55 -5.93
N ASN A 36 -5.80 4.29 -5.10
CA ASN A 36 -6.80 5.28 -5.55
C ASN A 36 -6.20 6.66 -5.84
N GLU A 37 -6.99 7.56 -6.44
CA GLU A 37 -6.56 8.93 -6.80
C GLU A 37 -5.95 9.72 -5.61
N PRO A 38 -6.51 9.69 -4.37
CA PRO A 38 -5.83 10.29 -3.23
C PRO A 38 -4.42 9.72 -2.97
N ALA A 39 -4.20 8.41 -3.14
CA ALA A 39 -2.87 7.82 -3.05
C ALA A 39 -1.96 8.31 -4.20
N GLU A 40 -2.49 8.46 -5.42
CA GLU A 40 -1.73 9.01 -6.56
C GLU A 40 -1.19 10.42 -6.25
N ARG A 41 -2.01 11.27 -5.61
CA ARG A 41 -1.61 12.64 -5.23
C ARG A 41 -0.48 12.66 -4.23
N ILE A 42 -0.50 11.78 -3.23
CA ILE A 42 0.55 11.68 -2.19
C ILE A 42 1.83 11.07 -2.77
N LEU A 43 1.71 10.00 -3.56
CA LEU A 43 2.84 9.26 -4.11
C LEU A 43 3.45 9.92 -5.35
N GLY A 44 2.71 10.82 -6.01
CA GLY A 44 3.14 11.53 -7.21
C GLY A 44 3.19 10.66 -8.47
N ARG A 45 2.51 9.51 -8.48
CA ARG A 45 2.41 8.60 -9.65
C ARG A 45 0.98 8.10 -9.77
N SER A 46 0.47 7.95 -10.99
CA SER A 46 -0.83 7.31 -11.20
C SER A 46 -0.72 5.79 -11.15
N PHE A 47 -1.79 5.11 -10.75
CA PHE A 47 -1.86 3.65 -10.87
C PHE A 47 -1.85 3.21 -12.34
N ALA A 48 -2.38 4.02 -13.25
CA ALA A 48 -2.34 3.75 -14.68
C ALA A 48 -0.91 3.66 -15.24
N ASP A 49 0.03 4.44 -14.68
CA ASP A 49 1.44 4.42 -15.09
C ASP A 49 2.24 3.27 -14.45
N VAL A 50 1.93 2.94 -13.19
CA VAL A 50 2.65 1.90 -12.43
C VAL A 50 2.14 0.51 -12.80
N GLY A 51 0.82 0.34 -12.90
CA GLY A 51 0.15 -0.94 -13.09
C GLY A 51 0.37 -1.92 -11.92
N PRO A 52 0.00 -3.20 -12.11
CA PRO A 52 0.36 -4.26 -11.18
C PRO A 52 1.88 -4.42 -11.11
N ALA A 53 2.43 -4.46 -9.90
CA ALA A 53 3.87 -4.50 -9.68
C ALA A 53 4.21 -5.40 -8.48
N ALA A 54 5.31 -6.12 -8.55
CA ALA A 54 5.77 -6.95 -7.43
C ALA A 54 6.23 -6.09 -6.25
N MET A 55 6.28 -6.68 -5.05
CA MET A 55 6.66 -5.99 -3.81
C MET A 55 7.94 -5.14 -3.94
N GLN A 56 9.00 -5.74 -4.50
CA GLN A 56 10.28 -5.07 -4.66
C GLN A 56 10.20 -3.88 -5.63
N GLU A 57 9.37 -3.98 -6.66
CA GLU A 57 9.23 -2.97 -7.71
C GLU A 57 8.54 -1.71 -7.17
N TRP A 58 7.39 -1.87 -6.51
CA TRP A 58 6.68 -0.72 -5.96
C TRP A 58 7.42 -0.12 -4.75
N ALA A 59 8.09 -0.92 -3.91
CA ALA A 59 8.89 -0.37 -2.82
C ALA A 59 10.06 0.48 -3.34
N SER A 60 10.69 0.06 -4.44
CA SER A 60 11.75 0.83 -5.08
C SER A 60 11.20 2.09 -5.77
N ALA A 61 9.99 2.02 -6.34
CA ALA A 61 9.36 3.14 -7.04
C ALA A 61 8.94 4.29 -6.11
N PHE A 62 8.57 4.00 -4.85
CA PHE A 62 8.09 5.00 -3.88
C PHE A 62 9.15 5.40 -2.84
N GLY A 63 10.26 4.67 -2.74
CA GLY A 63 11.41 5.00 -1.90
C GLY A 63 11.07 5.36 -0.45
N PRO A 64 10.34 4.50 0.29
CA PRO A 64 9.89 4.81 1.64
C PRO A 64 11.07 4.93 2.61
N LEU A 65 11.04 5.98 3.42
CA LEU A 65 12.03 6.31 4.42
C LEU A 65 11.40 6.26 5.81
N THR A 66 12.21 6.06 6.83
CA THR A 66 11.87 6.43 8.21
C THR A 66 11.62 7.93 8.31
N VAL A 67 11.01 8.38 9.41
CA VAL A 67 10.81 9.82 9.67
C VAL A 67 12.14 10.56 9.80
N GLU A 68 13.22 9.87 10.16
CA GLU A 68 14.60 10.38 10.22
C GLU A 68 15.35 10.33 8.87
N GLY A 69 14.69 9.89 7.78
CA GLY A 69 15.25 9.91 6.42
C GLY A 69 16.09 8.69 6.04
N ARG A 70 16.22 7.68 6.91
CA ARG A 70 16.84 6.38 6.55
C ARG A 70 15.90 5.56 5.66
N PRO A 71 16.35 4.94 4.56
CA PRO A 71 15.54 4.00 3.78
C PRO A 71 14.99 2.84 4.62
N LEU A 72 13.71 2.53 4.43
CA LEU A 72 13.09 1.35 5.02
C LEU A 72 13.39 0.12 4.16
N THR A 73 13.73 -1.00 4.79
CA THR A 73 13.77 -2.28 4.09
C THR A 73 12.34 -2.78 3.81
N LEU A 74 12.19 -3.74 2.88
CA LEU A 74 10.88 -4.33 2.59
C LEU A 74 10.18 -4.84 3.84
N ASP A 75 10.92 -5.50 4.73
CA ASP A 75 10.39 -6.08 5.97
C ASP A 75 9.99 -5.06 7.04
N GLU A 76 10.37 -3.79 6.88
CA GLU A 76 10.00 -2.69 7.77
C GLU A 76 8.77 -1.91 7.27
N LEU A 77 8.27 -2.20 6.07
CA LEU A 77 7.12 -1.53 5.49
C LEU A 77 5.83 -2.00 6.15
N PRO A 78 4.93 -1.09 6.56
CA PRO A 78 3.68 -1.47 7.22
C PRO A 78 2.88 -2.53 6.46
N LEU A 79 2.83 -2.40 5.13
CA LEU A 79 2.14 -3.34 4.25
C LEU A 79 2.75 -4.75 4.29
N THR A 80 4.08 -4.83 4.21
CA THR A 80 4.82 -6.10 4.25
C THR A 80 4.70 -6.77 5.62
N VAL A 81 4.78 -5.98 6.70
CA VAL A 81 4.57 -6.51 8.05
C VAL A 81 3.14 -7.04 8.20
N ALA A 82 2.13 -6.30 7.71
CA ALA A 82 0.75 -6.76 7.76
C ALA A 82 0.50 -8.04 6.94
N LEU A 83 1.17 -8.19 5.78
CA LEU A 83 1.14 -9.43 4.99
C LEU A 83 1.76 -10.61 5.75
N ARG A 84 2.96 -10.42 6.30
CA ARG A 84 3.75 -11.48 6.93
C ARG A 84 3.16 -11.92 8.27
N GLU A 85 2.87 -10.95 9.14
CA GLU A 85 2.38 -11.20 10.49
C GLU A 85 0.87 -11.44 10.53
N ARG A 86 0.16 -11.09 9.45
CA ARG A 86 -1.31 -11.15 9.37
C ARG A 86 -1.99 -10.38 10.51
N GLN A 87 -1.41 -9.24 10.87
CA GLN A 87 -1.89 -8.34 11.92
C GLN A 87 -1.88 -6.89 11.43
N PRO A 88 -2.78 -6.02 11.92
CA PRO A 88 -2.73 -4.60 11.63
C PRO A 88 -1.45 -3.95 12.16
N VAL A 89 -0.90 -2.99 11.40
CA VAL A 89 0.31 -2.25 11.74
C VAL A 89 0.08 -0.77 11.45
N HIS A 90 0.45 0.09 12.39
CA HIS A 90 0.44 1.53 12.21
C HIS A 90 1.86 2.08 12.35
N LYS A 91 2.26 2.95 11.42
CA LYS A 91 3.60 3.56 11.43
C LYS A 91 3.58 4.94 10.77
N GLN A 92 4.40 5.85 11.28
CA GLN A 92 4.76 7.07 10.56
C GLN A 92 6.03 6.81 9.75
N LEU A 93 6.03 7.25 8.50
CA LEU A 93 7.16 7.12 7.58
C LEU A 93 7.17 8.31 6.63
N ALA A 94 8.17 8.40 5.76
CA ALA A 94 8.17 9.35 4.66
C ALA A 94 8.19 8.61 3.32
N VAL A 95 7.63 9.23 2.29
CA VAL A 95 7.67 8.75 0.90
C VAL A 95 8.33 9.80 0.03
N THR A 96 9.04 9.36 -1.01
CA THR A 96 9.71 10.25 -1.96
C THR A 96 8.95 10.21 -3.27
N THR A 97 8.39 11.35 -3.69
CA THR A 97 7.71 11.48 -4.97
C THR A 97 8.73 11.45 -6.13
N PRO A 98 8.29 11.24 -7.38
CA PRO A 98 9.18 11.30 -8.54
C PRO A 98 9.86 12.66 -8.75
N SER A 99 9.27 13.75 -8.23
CA SER A 99 9.88 15.09 -8.26
C SER A 99 10.99 15.27 -7.21
N GLY A 100 11.20 14.29 -6.33
CA GLY A 100 12.17 14.34 -5.24
C GLY A 100 11.64 14.99 -3.96
N GLU A 101 10.34 15.30 -3.91
CA GLU A 101 9.70 15.83 -2.71
C GLU A 101 9.53 14.71 -1.67
N VAL A 102 9.89 14.99 -0.42
CA VAL A 102 9.74 14.06 0.69
C VAL A 102 8.50 14.45 1.49
N ARG A 103 7.56 13.53 1.63
CA ARG A 103 6.30 13.74 2.36
C ARG A 103 6.19 12.79 3.52
N GLN A 104 5.97 13.31 4.72
CA GLN A 104 5.70 12.49 5.90
C GLN A 104 4.25 12.03 5.90
N ILE A 105 4.04 10.74 6.14
CA ILE A 105 2.73 10.12 6.17
C ILE A 105 2.56 9.27 7.43
N ALA A 106 1.32 9.18 7.91
CA ALA A 106 0.91 8.09 8.78
C ALA A 106 0.23 7.01 7.92
N ALA A 107 0.65 5.76 8.09
CA ALA A 107 0.08 4.63 7.38
C ALA A 107 -0.42 3.56 8.36
N THR A 108 -1.65 3.12 8.13
CA THR A 108 -2.26 1.98 8.82
C THR A 108 -2.46 0.87 7.79
N ALA A 109 -1.67 -0.19 7.89
CA ALA A 109 -1.81 -1.40 7.10
C ALA A 109 -2.60 -2.47 7.85
N PHE A 110 -3.41 -3.24 7.14
CA PHE A 110 -4.21 -4.31 7.72
C PHE A 110 -4.40 -5.47 6.72
N PRO A 111 -4.42 -6.72 7.21
CA PRO A 111 -4.63 -7.90 6.37
C PRO A 111 -6.08 -7.98 5.88
N LEU A 112 -6.26 -8.59 4.71
CA LEU A 112 -7.55 -8.85 4.09
C LEU A 112 -7.80 -10.36 4.05
N PHE A 113 -8.99 -10.78 4.46
CA PHE A 113 -9.39 -12.18 4.53
C PHE A 113 -10.76 -12.38 3.90
N ALA A 114 -10.96 -13.48 3.19
CA ALA A 114 -12.28 -13.89 2.70
C ALA A 114 -13.10 -14.58 3.80
N ARG A 115 -12.41 -15.25 4.71
CA ARG A 115 -12.90 -15.89 5.95
C ARG A 115 -11.70 -16.04 6.89
N THR A 116 -11.92 -16.31 8.18
CA THR A 116 -10.88 -16.26 9.24
C THR A 116 -9.54 -16.90 8.85
N ASP A 117 -9.54 -18.01 8.11
CA ASP A 117 -8.33 -18.74 7.72
C ASP A 117 -7.94 -18.60 6.24
N GLU A 118 -8.66 -17.80 5.46
CA GLU A 118 -8.42 -17.57 4.04
C GLU A 118 -7.89 -16.15 3.82
N PHE A 119 -6.57 -16.04 3.83
CA PHE A 119 -5.84 -14.80 3.63
C PHE A 119 -5.76 -14.46 2.13
N GLU A 120 -6.09 -13.21 1.79
CA GLU A 120 -6.24 -12.77 0.40
C GLU A 120 -5.28 -11.64 0.03
N GLY A 121 -4.69 -10.96 1.02
CA GLY A 121 -3.77 -9.85 0.80
C GLY A 121 -3.76 -8.86 1.95
N ALA A 122 -3.41 -7.61 1.65
CA ALA A 122 -3.42 -6.53 2.62
C ALA A 122 -3.79 -5.21 1.96
N ALA A 123 -4.20 -4.25 2.77
CA ALA A 123 -4.35 -2.88 2.35
C ALA A 123 -3.68 -1.94 3.35
N ALA A 124 -3.35 -0.74 2.91
CA ALA A 124 -3.07 0.36 3.81
C ALA A 124 -3.88 1.59 3.45
N VAL A 125 -4.31 2.30 4.48
CA VAL A 125 -4.82 3.66 4.39
C VAL A 125 -3.77 4.59 4.97
N PHE A 126 -3.54 5.72 4.30
CA PHE A 126 -2.52 6.68 4.73
C PHE A 126 -2.92 8.12 4.41
N TRP A 127 -2.26 9.07 5.07
CA TRP A 127 -2.45 10.50 4.88
C TRP A 127 -1.15 11.25 5.18
N GLU A 128 -0.97 12.40 4.55
CA GLU A 128 0.12 13.31 4.88
C GLU A 128 -0.06 13.85 6.29
N LEU A 129 1.02 13.89 7.05
CA LEU A 129 1.05 14.56 8.34
C LEU A 129 1.24 16.05 8.08
N GLU A 130 0.34 16.88 8.61
CA GLU A 130 0.54 18.34 8.58
C GLU A 130 1.81 18.68 9.37
N GLY A 131 2.69 19.48 8.74
CA GLY A 131 3.87 20.07 9.37
C GLY A 131 3.58 21.39 10.07
#